data_AF-A0A7W5GB19-F1
#
_entry.id   AF-A0A7W5GB19-F1
#
_cell.length_a   1.000
_cell.length_b   1.000
_cell.length_c   1.000
_cell.angle_alpha   90.00
_cell.angle_beta   90.00
_cell.angle_gamma   90.00
#
_symmetry.space_group_name_H-M   'P 1'
#
loop_
_entity.id
_entity.type
_entity.pdbx_description
1 polymer ?
#
loop_
_entity_poly.entity_id
_entity_poly.type
_entity_poly.pdbx_seq_one_letter_code
_entity_poly.pdbx_strand_id
1 'polypeptide(L)'
;MLPKKRHIQIDDESRLEGDDEAQTMVIVTFPDGSRWNSNVYTMKCILTIREDNRGIGDSGFIWSANPLLIVDCISRAQIEEMIDKSIVDGSFIYLFEYFGAVRKRELDQYPDDFFEADSKLDHDIVMRHASKLYELLQHTSDEFKEALKGYLFGERRVKISDLKLLPILQAGNVQAAEADRPGQELKLAWERVFAAGLSDDEKDQIAMDQFLWHAFSFKKTSCLKEDEAIKAFHDASKQGCYVFYQDHDLALFAAEAGRLTANLLEGEQDIYIVDQNFEWTFVMTHESYCGPYFCSKR
;
A
#
# COMPACT_ATOMS: atom_id res chain seq x y z
N MET A 1 25.87 -15.35 2.29
CA MET A 1 25.40 -16.63 2.90
C MET A 1 24.26 -16.30 3.84
N LEU A 2 23.12 -17.00 3.75
CA LEU A 2 21.96 -16.70 4.59
C LEU A 2 22.19 -17.12 6.05
N PRO A 3 21.75 -16.31 7.04
CA PRO A 3 21.94 -16.63 8.45
C PRO A 3 20.99 -17.74 8.90
N LYS A 4 21.40 -18.48 9.94
CA LYS A 4 20.53 -19.51 10.56
C LYS A 4 19.39 -18.89 11.38
N LYS A 5 19.64 -17.72 12.00
CA LYS A 5 18.61 -16.94 12.72
C LYS A 5 17.58 -16.46 11.71
N ARG A 6 16.31 -16.77 11.96
CA ARG A 6 15.19 -16.48 11.06
C ARG A 6 13.88 -16.47 11.84
N HIS A 7 12.86 -15.84 11.27
CA HIS A 7 11.49 -15.87 11.75
C HIS A 7 10.61 -16.48 10.66
N ILE A 8 9.78 -17.47 11.00
CA ILE A 8 8.95 -18.21 10.05
C ILE A 8 7.47 -18.02 10.38
N GLN A 9 6.75 -17.41 9.45
CA GLN A 9 5.30 -17.28 9.46
C GLN A 9 4.70 -18.29 8.48
N ILE A 10 3.66 -18.99 8.91
CA ILE A 10 2.92 -19.97 8.11
C ILE A 10 1.45 -19.56 8.20
N ASP A 11 0.83 -19.30 7.05
CA ASP A 11 -0.58 -18.91 7.01
C ASP A 11 -1.48 -20.09 7.43
N ASP A 12 -2.46 -19.80 8.30
CA ASP A 12 -3.46 -20.75 8.80
C ASP A 12 -2.89 -22.06 9.39
N GLU A 13 -1.75 -21.97 10.09
CA GLU A 13 -1.02 -23.13 10.63
C GLU A 13 -1.89 -24.14 11.40
N SER A 14 -2.88 -23.67 12.17
CA SER A 14 -3.79 -24.53 12.94
C SER A 14 -4.68 -25.45 12.10
N ARG A 15 -4.77 -25.21 10.79
CA ARG A 15 -5.60 -25.99 9.85
C ARG A 15 -4.80 -27.00 9.03
N LEU A 16 -3.47 -27.04 9.16
CA LEU A 16 -2.59 -27.81 8.29
C LEU A 16 -2.26 -29.21 8.83
N GLU A 17 -2.34 -29.42 10.15
CA GLU A 17 -2.00 -30.72 10.75
C GLU A 17 -3.02 -31.79 10.36
N GLY A 18 -2.56 -32.78 9.58
CA GLY A 18 -3.35 -33.94 9.20
C GLY A 18 -4.27 -33.73 7.99
N ASP A 19 -4.23 -32.56 7.36
CA ASP A 19 -4.92 -32.30 6.10
C ASP A 19 -4.04 -32.74 4.92
N ASP A 20 -4.53 -33.73 4.17
CA ASP A 20 -3.84 -34.27 3.02
C ASP A 20 -4.06 -33.43 1.75
N GLU A 21 -4.99 -32.46 1.75
CA GLU A 21 -5.28 -31.50 0.67
C GLU A 21 -4.89 -30.05 1.02
N ALA A 22 -3.90 -29.88 1.90
CA ALA A 22 -3.47 -28.58 2.38
C ALA A 22 -2.63 -27.76 1.38
N GLN A 23 -2.79 -26.44 1.47
CA GLN A 23 -1.92 -25.43 0.86
C GLN A 23 -1.66 -24.30 1.86
N THR A 24 -0.46 -23.71 1.86
CA THR A 24 -0.13 -22.55 2.69
C THR A 24 0.95 -21.68 2.05
N MET A 25 1.02 -20.41 2.47
CA MET A 25 2.16 -19.54 2.19
C MET A 25 3.11 -19.57 3.39
N VAL A 26 4.39 -19.79 3.10
CA VAL A 26 5.46 -19.71 4.10
C VAL A 26 6.25 -18.43 3.85
N ILE A 27 6.37 -17.59 4.89
CA ILE A 27 7.21 -16.40 4.89
C ILE A 27 8.40 -16.63 5.82
N VAL A 28 9.61 -16.45 5.28
CA VAL A 28 10.86 -16.49 6.03
C VAL A 28 11.44 -15.08 6.07
N THR A 29 11.63 -14.56 7.27
CA THR A 29 12.29 -13.27 7.50
C THR A 29 13.67 -13.50 8.10
N PHE A 30 14.69 -12.79 7.59
CA PHE A 30 16.04 -12.80 8.15
C PHE A 30 16.36 -11.51 8.92
N PRO A 31 17.42 -11.51 9.77
CA PRO A 31 17.80 -10.34 10.59
C PRO A 31 18.18 -9.09 9.80
N ASP A 32 18.51 -9.23 8.51
CA ASP A 32 18.74 -8.11 7.59
C ASP A 32 17.44 -7.42 7.11
N GLY A 33 16.30 -7.86 7.65
CA GLY A 33 14.98 -7.37 7.28
C GLY A 33 14.46 -7.95 5.96
N SER A 34 15.19 -8.84 5.30
CA SER A 34 14.73 -9.48 4.07
C SER A 34 13.60 -10.46 4.33
N ARG A 35 12.54 -10.39 3.52
CA ARG A 35 11.43 -11.35 3.56
C ARG A 35 11.34 -12.15 2.26
N TRP A 36 11.10 -13.44 2.44
CA TRP A 36 11.09 -14.45 1.39
C TRP A 36 9.83 -15.29 1.50
N ASN A 37 9.15 -15.56 0.39
CA ASN A 37 7.94 -16.36 0.39
C ASN A 37 8.02 -17.56 -0.55
N SER A 38 7.24 -18.58 -0.24
CA SER A 38 6.97 -19.71 -1.12
C SER A 38 5.59 -20.24 -0.84
N ASN A 39 4.93 -20.76 -1.88
CA ASN A 39 3.68 -21.48 -1.73
C ASN A 39 4.00 -22.98 -1.57
N VAL A 40 3.46 -23.59 -0.52
CA VAL A 40 3.66 -25.00 -0.19
C VAL A 40 2.34 -25.75 -0.33
N TYR A 41 2.35 -26.87 -1.06
CA TYR A 41 1.18 -27.67 -1.37
C TYR A 41 1.43 -29.13 -1.03
N THR A 42 0.40 -29.83 -0.59
CA THR A 42 0.42 -31.29 -0.62
C THR A 42 0.22 -31.80 -2.05
N MET A 43 0.74 -33.00 -2.34
CA MET A 43 0.52 -33.64 -3.64
C MET A 43 -0.97 -33.81 -3.96
N LYS A 44 -1.79 -34.19 -2.96
CA LYS A 44 -3.23 -34.39 -3.17
C LYS A 44 -3.95 -33.07 -3.48
N CYS A 45 -3.56 -31.96 -2.83
CA CYS A 45 -4.08 -30.62 -3.16
C CYS A 45 -3.87 -30.28 -4.65
N ILE A 46 -2.66 -30.51 -5.16
CA ILE A 46 -2.32 -30.29 -6.58
C ILE A 46 -3.16 -31.18 -7.51
N LEU A 47 -3.39 -32.44 -7.14
CA LEU A 47 -4.21 -33.36 -7.91
C LEU A 47 -5.68 -32.92 -7.92
N THR A 48 -6.25 -32.50 -6.78
CA THR A 48 -7.61 -31.97 -6.69
C THR A 48 -7.76 -30.72 -7.57
N ILE A 49 -6.84 -29.75 -7.44
CA ILE A 49 -6.83 -28.55 -8.29
C ILE A 49 -6.81 -28.93 -9.77
N ARG A 50 -5.99 -29.93 -10.16
CA ARG A 50 -5.93 -30.39 -11.54
C ARG A 50 -7.24 -31.00 -12.02
N GLU A 51 -7.94 -31.75 -11.16
CA GLU A 51 -9.22 -32.37 -11.49
C GLU A 51 -10.36 -31.37 -11.62
N ASP A 52 -10.46 -30.43 -10.68
CA ASP A 52 -11.47 -29.36 -10.69
C ASP A 52 -11.37 -28.49 -11.96
N ASN A 53 -10.17 -28.37 -12.50
CA ASN A 53 -9.90 -27.58 -13.70
C ASN A 53 -9.94 -28.39 -15.00
N ARG A 54 -10.32 -29.67 -14.97
CA ARG A 54 -10.53 -30.47 -16.20
C ARG A 54 -11.71 -29.93 -17.00
N GLY A 55 -11.43 -29.31 -18.15
CA GLY A 55 -12.44 -28.89 -19.13
C GLY A 55 -12.62 -27.38 -19.25
N ILE A 56 -11.99 -26.60 -18.36
CA ILE A 56 -11.67 -25.20 -18.65
C ILE A 56 -10.55 -25.27 -19.69
N GLY A 57 -10.77 -24.72 -20.89
CA GLY A 57 -9.79 -24.78 -21.97
C GLY A 57 -8.43 -24.20 -21.55
N ASP A 58 -7.41 -24.31 -22.40
CA ASP A 58 -6.04 -23.82 -22.19
C ASP A 58 -5.93 -22.28 -22.00
N SER A 59 -6.81 -21.64 -21.23
CA SER A 59 -6.45 -20.45 -20.46
C SER A 59 -5.43 -20.88 -19.43
N GLY A 60 -4.17 -20.93 -19.88
CA GLY A 60 -2.99 -21.29 -19.12
C GLY A 60 -3.09 -20.76 -17.70
N PHE A 61 -3.24 -21.70 -16.77
CA PHE A 61 -3.03 -21.45 -15.36
C PHE A 61 -1.68 -20.77 -15.25
N ILE A 62 -1.70 -19.48 -14.89
CA ILE A 62 -0.54 -18.76 -14.39
C ILE A 62 -0.26 -19.40 -13.03
N TRP A 63 0.38 -20.58 -13.05
CA TRP A 63 1.00 -21.15 -11.88
C TRP A 63 1.95 -20.08 -11.33
N SER A 64 1.88 -19.91 -10.02
CA SER A 64 2.26 -18.72 -9.25
C SER A 64 3.53 -18.01 -9.72
N ALA A 65 3.51 -16.68 -9.63
CA ALA A 65 4.72 -15.86 -9.70
C ALA A 65 5.82 -16.36 -8.73
N ASN A 66 5.40 -16.99 -7.62
CA ASN A 66 6.26 -17.54 -6.57
C ASN A 66 6.67 -19.02 -6.82
N PRO A 67 7.80 -19.47 -6.25
CA PRO A 67 8.19 -20.87 -6.22
C PRO A 67 7.09 -21.79 -5.65
N LEU A 68 6.92 -22.94 -6.30
CA LEU A 68 6.00 -24.01 -5.90
C LEU A 68 6.76 -25.11 -5.17
N LEU A 69 6.44 -25.34 -3.90
CA LEU A 69 6.96 -26.45 -3.11
C LEU A 69 5.89 -27.51 -2.93
N ILE A 70 6.21 -28.75 -3.30
CA ILE A 70 5.34 -29.91 -3.12
C ILE A 70 5.90 -30.78 -2.00
N VAL A 71 5.09 -31.06 -0.99
CA VAL A 71 5.42 -31.89 0.16
C VAL A 71 4.38 -32.99 0.36
N ASP A 72 4.73 -34.05 1.08
CA ASP A 72 3.77 -35.12 1.38
C ASP A 72 2.76 -34.71 2.46
N CYS A 73 3.23 -33.95 3.45
CA CYS A 73 2.39 -33.31 4.47
C CYS A 73 3.00 -31.97 4.88
N ILE A 74 2.16 -31.07 5.39
CA ILE A 74 2.58 -29.75 5.83
C ILE A 74 2.61 -29.72 7.36
N SER A 75 3.79 -29.54 7.93
CA SER A 75 3.98 -29.27 9.35
C SER A 75 5.12 -28.26 9.55
N ARG A 76 5.07 -27.51 10.64
CA ARG A 76 6.14 -26.56 10.99
C ARG A 76 7.51 -27.22 11.05
N ALA A 77 7.61 -28.40 11.67
CA ALA A 77 8.87 -29.13 11.80
C ALA A 77 9.48 -29.47 10.44
N GLN A 78 8.67 -29.92 9.47
CA GLN A 78 9.15 -30.23 8.12
C GLN A 78 9.54 -28.98 7.34
N ILE A 79 8.76 -27.90 7.45
CA ILE A 79 9.09 -26.61 6.83
C ILE A 79 10.42 -26.08 7.38
N GLU A 80 10.61 -26.13 8.69
CA GLU A 80 11.85 -25.70 9.36
C GLU A 80 13.05 -26.54 8.91
N GLU A 81 12.92 -27.87 8.85
CA GLU A 81 13.97 -28.77 8.39
C GLU A 81 14.34 -28.54 6.92
N MET A 82 13.33 -28.34 6.07
CA MET A 82 13.52 -28.02 4.65
C MET A 82 14.25 -26.68 4.48
N ILE A 83 13.85 -25.65 5.23
CA ILE A 83 14.52 -24.34 5.22
C ILE A 83 15.98 -24.49 5.68
N ASP A 84 16.24 -25.21 6.78
CA ASP A 84 17.60 -25.42 7.28
C ASP A 84 18.49 -26.13 6.27
N LYS A 85 18.00 -27.22 5.67
CA LYS A 85 18.74 -27.96 4.62
C LYS A 85 19.04 -27.06 3.44
N SER A 86 18.03 -26.32 2.97
CA SER A 86 18.17 -25.46 1.79
C SER A 86 19.09 -24.26 2.01
N ILE A 87 19.20 -23.75 3.24
CA ILE A 87 20.18 -22.72 3.59
C ILE A 87 21.60 -23.32 3.55
N VAL A 88 21.78 -24.53 4.09
CA VAL A 88 23.09 -25.20 4.17
C VAL A 88 23.64 -25.59 2.81
N ASP A 89 22.79 -26.13 1.93
CA ASP A 89 23.19 -26.55 0.58
C ASP A 89 23.13 -25.42 -0.47
N GLY A 90 22.65 -24.23 -0.08
CA GLY A 90 22.53 -23.06 -0.93
C GLY A 90 21.33 -23.09 -1.89
N SER A 91 20.42 -24.06 -1.76
CA SER A 91 19.23 -24.18 -2.60
C SER A 91 18.09 -23.24 -2.21
N PHE A 92 18.13 -22.62 -1.02
CA PHE A 92 17.04 -21.78 -0.48
C PHE A 92 16.53 -20.74 -1.48
N ILE A 93 17.46 -20.07 -2.16
CA ILE A 93 17.20 -19.02 -3.15
C ILE A 93 16.45 -19.48 -4.41
N TYR A 94 16.33 -20.79 -4.64
CA TYR A 94 15.55 -21.38 -5.73
C TYR A 94 14.18 -21.85 -5.23
N LEU A 95 14.03 -22.02 -3.92
CA LEU A 95 12.82 -22.49 -3.26
C LEU A 95 11.98 -21.35 -2.70
N PHE A 96 12.57 -20.18 -2.46
CA PHE A 96 11.88 -19.00 -1.94
C PHE A 96 12.18 -17.77 -2.80
N GLU A 97 11.18 -16.92 -2.99
CA GLU A 97 11.30 -15.66 -3.69
C GLU A 97 11.34 -14.48 -2.72
N TYR A 98 12.27 -13.55 -2.94
CA TYR A 98 12.32 -12.31 -2.18
C TYR A 98 11.10 -11.44 -2.54
N PHE A 99 10.31 -11.07 -1.53
CA PHE A 99 9.11 -10.26 -1.72
C PHE A 99 9.16 -8.89 -1.04
N GLY A 100 10.29 -8.52 -0.42
CA GLY A 100 10.55 -7.17 0.08
C GLY A 100 11.16 -7.14 1.47
N ALA A 101 11.50 -5.93 1.93
CA ALA A 101 12.00 -5.71 3.28
C ALA A 101 10.85 -5.54 4.29
N VAL A 102 11.10 -5.84 5.56
CA VAL A 102 10.21 -5.52 6.68
C VAL A 102 10.05 -4.00 6.78
N ARG A 103 8.80 -3.53 6.90
CA ARG A 103 8.49 -2.10 7.12
C ARG A 103 8.57 -1.78 8.61
N LYS A 104 8.89 -0.53 8.96
CA LYS A 104 8.98 -0.09 10.37
C LYS A 104 7.77 -0.45 11.22
N ARG A 105 6.55 -0.28 10.68
CA ARG A 105 5.29 -0.62 11.37
C ARG A 105 5.08 -2.12 11.61
N GLU A 106 5.82 -2.97 10.91
CA GLU A 106 5.73 -4.43 11.05
C GLU A 106 6.72 -4.96 12.09
N LEU A 107 7.60 -4.11 12.65
CA LEU A 107 8.65 -4.52 13.59
C LEU A 107 8.09 -5.19 14.86
N ASP A 108 6.93 -4.72 15.35
CA ASP A 108 6.26 -5.27 16.54
C ASP A 108 5.78 -6.71 16.37
N GLN A 109 5.76 -7.24 15.13
CA GLN A 109 5.40 -8.64 14.85
C GLN A 109 6.56 -9.61 15.09
N TYR A 110 7.76 -9.09 15.37
CA TYR A 110 8.97 -9.88 15.51
C TYR A 110 9.48 -9.84 16.96
N PRO A 111 10.22 -10.87 17.40
CA PRO A 111 10.83 -10.86 18.72
C PRO A 111 11.77 -9.66 18.93
N ASP A 112 11.86 -9.18 20.17
CA ASP A 112 12.86 -8.19 20.56
C ASP A 112 14.27 -8.65 20.13
N ASP A 113 15.10 -7.71 19.69
CA ASP A 113 16.46 -7.95 19.19
C ASP A 113 16.55 -8.95 18.01
N PHE A 114 15.46 -9.14 17.26
CA PHE A 114 15.48 -10.00 16.08
C PHE A 114 16.35 -9.42 14.95
N PHE A 115 16.19 -8.13 14.66
CA PHE A 115 16.86 -7.43 13.55
C PHE A 115 18.27 -6.95 13.90
N GLU A 116 19.16 -6.95 12.90
CA GLU A 116 20.54 -6.45 13.02
C GLU A 116 20.64 -5.08 12.34
N ALA A 117 20.85 -4.01 13.14
CA ALA A 117 20.79 -2.62 12.67
C ALA A 117 21.73 -2.27 11.50
N ASP A 118 22.87 -2.96 11.37
CA ASP A 118 23.86 -2.72 10.32
C ASP A 118 23.80 -3.74 9.17
N SER A 119 22.85 -4.69 9.23
CA SER A 119 22.74 -5.73 8.24
C SER A 119 22.08 -5.20 6.96
N LYS A 120 22.66 -5.54 5.82
CA LYS A 120 22.20 -5.09 4.49
C LYS A 120 21.82 -6.31 3.68
N LEU A 121 20.81 -6.14 2.82
CA LEU A 121 20.47 -7.15 1.82
C LEU A 121 21.74 -7.55 1.04
N ASP A 122 21.97 -8.86 0.93
CA ASP A 122 23.11 -9.39 0.19
C ASP A 122 23.12 -8.82 -1.24
N HIS A 123 24.27 -8.28 -1.66
CA HIS A 123 24.43 -7.67 -2.97
C HIS A 123 24.07 -8.64 -4.10
N ASP A 124 24.40 -9.93 -3.94
CA ASP A 124 24.11 -10.96 -4.94
C ASP A 124 22.59 -11.17 -5.12
N ILE A 125 21.81 -11.00 -4.06
CA ILE A 125 20.34 -11.06 -4.12
C ILE A 125 19.81 -9.88 -4.93
N VAL A 126 20.26 -8.66 -4.61
CA VAL A 126 19.88 -7.44 -5.35
C VAL A 126 20.20 -7.59 -6.83
N MET A 127 21.43 -8.04 -7.14
CA MET A 127 21.89 -8.21 -8.51
C MET A 127 21.08 -9.25 -9.26
N ARG A 128 20.69 -10.37 -8.64
CA ARG A 128 19.87 -11.39 -9.30
C ARG A 128 18.49 -10.87 -9.68
N HIS A 129 17.82 -10.14 -8.80
CA HIS A 129 16.51 -9.54 -9.12
C HIS A 129 16.65 -8.48 -10.22
N ALA A 130 17.69 -7.66 -10.16
CA ALA A 130 18.01 -6.72 -11.23
C ALA A 130 18.26 -7.43 -12.57
N SER A 131 18.98 -8.57 -12.59
CA SER A 131 19.20 -9.38 -13.79
C SER A 131 17.92 -10.01 -14.32
N LYS A 132 17.04 -10.57 -13.47
CA LYS A 132 15.72 -11.09 -13.89
C LYS A 132 14.89 -10.00 -14.57
N LEU A 133 14.81 -8.83 -13.93
CA LEU A 133 14.12 -7.66 -14.50
C LEU A 133 14.76 -7.24 -15.81
N TYR A 134 16.09 -7.20 -15.90
CA TYR A 134 16.81 -6.86 -17.12
C TYR A 134 16.48 -7.82 -18.27
N GLU A 135 16.54 -9.13 -18.06
CA GLU A 135 16.20 -10.14 -19.06
C GLU A 135 14.73 -10.03 -19.51
N LEU A 136 13.80 -9.89 -18.56
CA LEU A 136 12.39 -9.65 -18.88
C LEU A 136 12.24 -8.42 -19.76
N LEU A 137 12.92 -7.33 -19.43
CA LEU A 137 12.90 -6.12 -20.24
C LEU A 137 13.50 -6.36 -21.63
N GLN A 138 14.60 -7.10 -21.78
CA GLN A 138 15.20 -7.38 -23.09
C GLN A 138 14.22 -8.03 -24.07
N HIS A 139 13.32 -8.89 -23.58
CA HIS A 139 12.33 -9.59 -24.39
C HIS A 139 11.00 -8.83 -24.58
N THR A 140 10.89 -7.61 -24.07
CA THR A 140 9.72 -6.75 -24.28
C THR A 140 9.93 -5.74 -25.41
N SER A 141 8.85 -5.30 -26.04
CA SER A 141 8.91 -4.27 -27.09
C SER A 141 9.42 -2.94 -26.52
N ASP A 142 10.08 -2.14 -27.36
CA ASP A 142 10.54 -0.82 -26.93
C ASP A 142 9.37 0.10 -26.54
N GLU A 143 8.21 -0.06 -27.19
CA GLU A 143 6.96 0.61 -26.78
C GLU A 143 6.55 0.23 -25.36
N PHE A 144 6.60 -1.05 -25.00
CA PHE A 144 6.28 -1.50 -23.64
C PHE A 144 7.34 -1.03 -22.63
N LYS A 145 8.62 -1.05 -22.98
CA LYS A 145 9.69 -0.51 -22.12
C LYS A 145 9.48 0.97 -21.85
N GLU A 146 9.15 1.77 -22.87
CA GLU A 146 8.88 3.20 -22.70
C GLU A 146 7.59 3.44 -21.93
N ALA A 147 6.54 2.65 -22.14
CA ALA A 147 5.31 2.70 -21.34
C ALA A 147 5.57 2.33 -19.87
N LEU A 148 6.35 1.29 -19.61
CA LEU A 148 6.73 0.84 -18.28
C LEU A 148 7.65 1.85 -17.59
N LYS A 149 8.63 2.42 -18.31
CA LYS A 149 9.42 3.55 -17.82
C LYS A 149 8.51 4.71 -17.48
N GLY A 150 7.56 5.05 -18.35
CA GLY A 150 6.54 6.06 -18.11
C GLY A 150 5.64 5.77 -16.91
N TYR A 151 5.37 4.50 -16.62
CA TYR A 151 4.58 4.06 -15.48
C TYR A 151 5.36 4.09 -14.15
N LEU A 152 6.60 3.58 -14.16
CA LEU A 152 7.45 3.39 -12.97
C LEU A 152 8.22 4.66 -12.59
N PHE A 153 8.71 5.38 -13.61
CA PHE A 153 9.62 6.52 -13.47
C PHE A 153 9.12 7.77 -14.17
N GLY A 154 8.23 7.61 -15.15
CA GLY A 154 7.48 8.72 -15.66
C GLY A 154 6.61 9.23 -14.54
N GLU A 155 6.55 10.54 -14.44
CA GLU A 155 5.52 11.15 -13.64
C GLU A 155 4.21 10.67 -14.27
N ARG A 156 3.47 9.79 -13.59
CA ARG A 156 2.02 9.71 -13.74
C ARG A 156 1.47 11.08 -13.31
N ARG A 157 1.76 12.12 -14.07
CA ARG A 157 1.07 13.39 -14.05
C ARG A 157 -0.26 13.08 -14.71
N VAL A 158 -1.17 12.50 -13.91
CA VAL A 158 -2.57 12.93 -14.01
C VAL A 158 -2.48 14.44 -14.16
N LYS A 159 -2.99 15.00 -15.26
CA LYS A 159 -2.99 16.44 -15.45
C LYS A 159 -4.26 17.00 -14.82
N ILE A 160 -4.24 18.28 -14.49
CA ILE A 160 -5.45 18.99 -14.05
C ILE A 160 -6.62 18.78 -15.05
N SER A 161 -6.32 18.69 -16.35
CA SER A 161 -7.30 18.43 -17.41
C SER A 161 -7.99 17.07 -17.31
N ASP A 162 -7.37 16.11 -16.62
CA ASP A 162 -7.88 14.74 -16.47
C ASP A 162 -8.76 14.61 -15.22
N LEU A 163 -8.78 15.64 -14.35
CA LEU A 163 -9.62 15.67 -13.16
C LEU A 163 -11.08 15.92 -13.53
N LYS A 164 -11.95 14.97 -13.16
CA LYS A 164 -13.40 15.12 -13.30
C LYS A 164 -13.97 16.19 -12.39
N LEU A 165 -13.34 16.43 -11.24
CA LEU A 165 -13.81 17.41 -10.26
C LEU A 165 -13.82 18.85 -10.81
N LEU A 166 -12.80 19.24 -11.56
CA LEU A 166 -12.68 20.62 -12.06
C LEU A 166 -13.92 21.07 -12.87
N PRO A 167 -14.38 20.35 -13.92
CA PRO A 167 -15.59 20.73 -14.63
C PRO A 167 -16.86 20.65 -13.77
N ILE A 168 -16.93 19.74 -12.78
CA ILE A 168 -18.06 19.65 -11.85
C ILE A 168 -18.15 20.90 -10.97
N LEU A 169 -17.01 21.35 -10.42
CA LEU A 169 -16.93 22.58 -9.63
C LEU A 169 -17.34 23.80 -10.46
N GLN A 170 -16.83 23.91 -11.67
CA GLN A 170 -17.17 25.01 -12.58
C GLN A 170 -18.66 25.01 -12.96
N ALA A 171 -19.25 23.84 -13.24
CA ALA A 171 -20.68 23.70 -13.47
C ALA A 171 -21.52 24.04 -12.22
N GLY A 172 -20.98 23.78 -11.03
CA GLY A 172 -21.52 24.19 -9.73
C GLY A 172 -21.37 25.69 -9.43
N ASN A 173 -20.86 26.49 -10.38
CA ASN A 173 -20.53 27.91 -10.21
C ASN A 173 -19.48 28.17 -9.10
N VAL A 174 -18.55 27.25 -8.92
CA VAL A 174 -17.35 27.44 -8.09
C VAL A 174 -16.20 27.86 -9.02
N GLN A 175 -15.52 28.95 -8.71
CA GLN A 175 -14.37 29.41 -9.50
C GLN A 175 -13.14 28.57 -9.15
N ALA A 176 -13.00 27.42 -9.81
CA ALA A 176 -11.87 26.52 -9.60
C ALA A 176 -10.89 26.52 -10.79
N ALA A 177 -9.60 26.47 -10.47
CA ALA A 177 -8.50 26.32 -11.41
C ALA A 177 -7.35 25.53 -10.76
N GLU A 178 -6.29 25.25 -11.52
CA GLU A 178 -5.04 24.71 -10.97
C GLU A 178 -4.50 25.61 -9.85
N ALA A 179 -4.09 24.99 -8.75
CA ALA A 179 -3.49 25.70 -7.63
C ALA A 179 -2.07 26.20 -7.99
N ASP A 180 -1.65 27.28 -7.34
CA ASP A 180 -0.28 27.79 -7.41
C ASP A 180 0.72 26.96 -6.62
N ARG A 181 0.24 26.01 -5.81
CA ARG A 181 1.01 25.12 -4.94
C ARG A 181 0.76 23.67 -5.32
N PRO A 182 1.80 22.83 -5.43
CA PRO A 182 1.63 21.40 -5.70
C PRO A 182 0.99 20.68 -4.51
N GLY A 183 0.30 19.58 -4.78
CA GLY A 183 -0.42 18.80 -3.78
C GLY A 183 0.47 18.31 -2.64
N GLN A 184 1.72 17.96 -2.91
CA GLN A 184 2.70 17.49 -1.92
C GLN A 184 3.08 18.60 -0.94
N GLU A 185 3.18 19.85 -1.40
CA GLU A 185 3.40 20.98 -0.50
C GLU A 185 2.18 21.20 0.40
N LEU A 186 0.97 21.06 -0.15
CA LEU A 186 -0.28 21.16 0.61
C LEU A 186 -0.43 20.01 1.62
N LYS A 187 -0.02 18.78 1.28
CA LYS A 187 0.02 17.64 2.21
C LYS A 187 0.95 17.91 3.40
N LEU A 188 2.16 18.39 3.14
CA LEU A 188 3.11 18.75 4.20
C LEU A 188 2.59 19.90 5.07
N ALA A 189 1.96 20.90 4.47
CA ALA A 189 1.34 21.99 5.21
C ALA A 189 0.15 21.51 6.05
N TRP A 190 -0.67 20.61 5.51
CA TRP A 190 -1.79 19.99 6.19
C TRP A 190 -1.32 19.19 7.41
N GLU A 191 -0.30 18.34 7.24
CA GLU A 191 0.29 17.56 8.32
C GLU A 191 0.81 18.44 9.45
N ARG A 192 1.55 19.51 9.12
CA ARG A 192 2.07 20.47 10.10
C ARG A 192 1.01 21.21 10.90
N VAL A 193 -0.23 21.26 10.40
CA VAL A 193 -1.32 21.98 11.05
C VAL A 193 -2.24 21.02 11.79
N PHE A 194 -2.77 20.02 11.10
CA PHE A 194 -3.81 19.12 11.62
C PHE A 194 -3.24 17.86 12.29
N ALA A 195 -1.95 17.59 12.14
CA ALA A 195 -1.24 16.51 12.84
C ALA A 195 0.00 17.03 13.60
N ALA A 196 0.04 18.32 13.91
CA ALA A 196 1.16 18.97 14.61
C ALA A 196 1.49 18.33 15.97
N GLY A 197 0.48 17.76 16.64
CA GLY A 197 0.62 17.13 17.95
C GLY A 197 1.11 15.68 17.93
N LEU A 198 1.29 15.08 16.74
CA LEU A 198 1.70 13.69 16.62
C LEU A 198 3.21 13.58 16.44
N SER A 199 3.82 12.68 17.21
CA SER A 199 5.21 12.26 17.00
C SER A 199 5.34 11.42 15.72
N ASP A 200 6.57 11.30 15.19
CA ASP A 200 6.83 10.48 14.01
C ASP A 200 6.45 9.00 14.24
N ASP A 201 6.70 8.47 15.45
CA ASP A 201 6.30 7.11 15.81
C ASP A 201 4.77 6.93 15.80
N GLU A 202 4.01 7.91 16.29
CA GLU A 202 2.55 7.86 16.25
C GLU A 202 2.00 7.94 14.83
N LYS A 203 2.65 8.70 13.95
CA LYS A 203 2.29 8.78 12.53
C LYS A 203 2.58 7.47 11.81
N ASP A 204 3.72 6.83 12.09
CA ASP A 204 4.10 5.54 11.54
C ASP A 204 3.13 4.43 11.99
N GLN A 205 2.71 4.42 13.26
CA GLN A 205 1.76 3.45 13.82
C GLN A 205 0.39 3.49 13.14
N ILE A 206 -0.06 4.68 12.72
CA ILE A 206 -1.34 4.84 12.01
C ILE A 206 -1.16 4.83 10.50
N ALA A 207 0.03 4.52 9.96
CA ALA A 207 0.33 4.56 8.53
C ALA A 207 -0.11 5.87 7.85
N MET A 208 0.18 7.01 8.50
CA MET A 208 -0.23 8.34 8.02
C MET A 208 0.47 8.72 6.70
N ASP A 209 1.61 8.10 6.41
CA ASP A 209 2.31 8.18 5.12
C ASP A 209 1.46 7.68 3.94
N GLN A 210 0.52 6.77 4.20
CA GLN A 210 -0.40 6.23 3.20
C GLN A 210 -1.67 7.08 3.06
N PHE A 211 -2.23 7.53 4.19
CA PHE A 211 -3.48 8.31 4.23
C PHE A 211 -3.44 9.34 5.36
N LEU A 212 -3.43 10.65 5.04
CA LEU A 212 -3.38 11.70 6.06
C LEU A 212 -4.61 11.67 6.99
N TRP A 213 -5.78 11.29 6.46
CA TRP A 213 -7.01 11.18 7.21
C TRP A 213 -6.98 10.10 8.31
N HIS A 214 -5.95 9.24 8.35
CA HIS A 214 -5.70 8.34 9.47
C HIS A 214 -5.52 9.08 10.80
N ALA A 215 -5.05 10.33 10.79
CA ALA A 215 -5.03 11.18 11.98
C ALA A 215 -6.42 11.32 12.63
N PHE A 216 -7.48 11.30 11.82
CA PHE A 216 -8.88 11.40 12.27
C PHE A 216 -9.50 10.03 12.57
N SER A 217 -9.33 9.04 11.69
CA SER A 217 -9.96 7.72 11.89
C SER A 217 -9.42 6.98 13.10
N PHE A 218 -8.11 7.12 13.39
CA PHE A 218 -7.47 6.62 14.61
C PHE A 218 -7.66 7.54 15.83
N LYS A 219 -8.46 8.60 15.70
CA LYS A 219 -8.81 9.55 16.77
C LYS A 219 -7.60 10.23 17.41
N LYS A 220 -6.52 10.40 16.64
CA LYS A 220 -5.29 11.05 17.07
C LYS A 220 -5.44 12.58 17.08
N THR A 221 -6.24 13.12 16.16
CA THR A 221 -6.66 14.52 16.15
C THR A 221 -8.18 14.62 16.33
N SER A 222 -8.63 15.56 17.16
CA SER A 222 -10.06 15.83 17.34
C SER A 222 -10.70 16.39 16.07
N CYS A 223 -11.81 15.81 15.64
CA CYS A 223 -12.56 16.23 14.46
C CYS A 223 -14.06 15.89 14.61
N LEU A 224 -14.89 16.51 13.78
CA LEU A 224 -16.27 16.09 13.52
C LEU A 224 -16.27 14.99 12.44
N LYS A 225 -17.30 14.16 12.42
CA LYS A 225 -17.45 13.05 11.46
C LYS A 225 -18.85 13.08 10.81
N GLU A 226 -18.97 12.53 9.61
CA GLU A 226 -20.26 12.25 8.93
C GLU A 226 -21.12 13.52 8.84
N ASP A 227 -22.39 13.46 9.26
CA ASP A 227 -23.34 14.57 9.14
C ASP A 227 -22.87 15.84 9.86
N GLU A 228 -22.18 15.69 11.00
CA GLU A 228 -21.63 16.82 11.74
C GLU A 228 -20.49 17.49 10.97
N ALA A 229 -19.65 16.68 10.30
CA ALA A 229 -18.58 17.17 9.44
C ALA A 229 -19.14 17.88 8.20
N ILE A 230 -20.16 17.32 7.56
CA ILE A 230 -20.82 17.91 6.38
C ILE A 230 -21.45 19.24 6.76
N LYS A 231 -22.17 19.28 7.88
CA LYS A 231 -22.79 20.51 8.38
C LYS A 231 -21.74 21.59 8.67
N ALA A 232 -20.69 21.25 9.42
CA ALA A 232 -19.61 22.19 9.74
C ALA A 232 -18.88 22.67 8.47
N PHE A 233 -18.70 21.78 7.50
CA PHE A 233 -18.16 22.14 6.19
C PHE A 233 -19.06 23.13 5.49
N HIS A 234 -20.38 22.93 5.41
CA HIS A 234 -21.30 23.88 4.79
C HIS A 234 -21.28 25.25 5.49
N ASP A 235 -21.26 25.26 6.82
CA ASP A 235 -21.28 26.47 7.65
C ASP A 235 -19.95 27.26 7.61
N ALA A 236 -18.83 26.60 7.26
CA ALA A 236 -17.52 27.25 7.19
C ALA A 236 -17.46 28.37 6.14
N SER A 237 -16.79 29.48 6.46
CA SER A 237 -16.51 30.53 5.48
C SER A 237 -15.46 30.07 4.47
N LYS A 238 -15.79 30.15 3.18
CA LYS A 238 -14.98 29.63 2.07
C LYS A 238 -14.64 30.75 1.08
N GLN A 239 -13.77 31.66 1.49
CA GLN A 239 -13.30 32.74 0.60
C GLN A 239 -12.33 32.21 -0.45
N GLY A 240 -11.47 31.26 -0.06
CA GLY A 240 -10.56 30.55 -0.94
C GLY A 240 -10.16 29.23 -0.28
N CYS A 241 -10.24 28.14 -1.05
CA CYS A 241 -9.91 26.80 -0.56
C CYS A 241 -8.98 26.08 -1.53
N TYR A 242 -8.04 25.32 -1.00
CA TYR A 242 -7.30 24.34 -1.79
C TYR A 242 -8.04 23.00 -1.75
N VAL A 243 -8.04 22.30 -2.87
CA VAL A 243 -8.48 20.90 -2.99
C VAL A 243 -7.29 20.09 -3.48
N PHE A 244 -6.86 19.08 -2.72
CA PHE A 244 -5.75 18.21 -3.11
C PHE A 244 -6.05 16.74 -2.80
N TYR A 245 -5.30 15.85 -3.42
CA TYR A 245 -5.60 14.41 -3.50
C TYR A 245 -4.57 13.60 -2.74
N GLN A 246 -4.97 12.48 -2.12
CA GLN A 246 -4.03 11.59 -1.43
C GLN A 246 -3.01 10.96 -2.38
N ASP A 247 -3.48 10.46 -3.53
CA ASP A 247 -2.76 9.54 -4.41
C ASP A 247 -1.91 10.23 -5.50
N HIS A 248 -2.09 11.53 -5.71
CA HIS A 248 -1.29 12.30 -6.67
C HIS A 248 -0.96 13.73 -6.22
N ASP A 249 -0.09 14.41 -6.97
CA ASP A 249 0.49 15.73 -6.65
C ASP A 249 -0.31 16.91 -7.21
N LEU A 250 -1.49 16.66 -7.76
CA LEU A 250 -2.37 17.74 -8.25
C LEU A 250 -3.11 18.45 -7.12
N ALA A 251 -3.36 19.73 -7.35
CA ALA A 251 -4.22 20.54 -6.51
C ALA A 251 -5.01 21.57 -7.33
N LEU A 252 -6.21 21.87 -6.84
CA LEU A 252 -7.06 22.93 -7.35
C LEU A 252 -7.17 24.05 -6.32
N PHE A 253 -7.25 25.28 -6.78
CA PHE A 253 -7.66 26.41 -5.96
C PHE A 253 -9.07 26.82 -6.35
N ALA A 254 -9.97 26.83 -5.38
CA ALA A 254 -11.35 27.27 -5.52
C ALA A 254 -11.51 28.64 -4.86
N ALA A 255 -11.58 29.69 -5.68
CA ALA A 255 -11.89 31.05 -5.25
C ALA A 255 -13.40 31.21 -5.02
N GLU A 256 -13.77 32.06 -4.05
CA GLU A 256 -15.17 32.35 -3.69
C GLU A 256 -16.00 31.07 -3.49
N ALA A 257 -15.38 30.06 -2.86
CA ALA A 257 -15.90 28.70 -2.73
C ALA A 257 -17.12 28.55 -1.80
N GLY A 258 -17.89 29.62 -1.53
CA GLY A 258 -19.11 29.56 -0.73
C GLY A 258 -20.19 28.62 -1.31
N ARG A 259 -20.11 28.30 -2.61
CA ARG A 259 -21.00 27.33 -3.28
C ARG A 259 -20.45 25.90 -3.27
N LEU A 260 -19.23 25.68 -2.77
CA LEU A 260 -18.65 24.36 -2.63
C LEU A 260 -19.38 23.60 -1.52
N THR A 261 -20.07 22.53 -1.91
CA THR A 261 -20.83 21.65 -1.02
C THR A 261 -20.34 20.22 -1.17
N ALA A 262 -20.55 19.40 -0.14
CA ALA A 262 -20.18 17.99 -0.15
C ALA A 262 -20.78 17.21 -1.34
N ASN A 263 -21.96 17.60 -1.83
CA ASN A 263 -22.60 16.95 -2.99
C ASN A 263 -21.82 17.13 -4.29
N LEU A 264 -21.07 18.23 -4.46
CA LEU A 264 -20.21 18.42 -5.63
C LEU A 264 -18.98 17.52 -5.61
N LEU A 265 -18.72 16.86 -4.47
CA LEU A 265 -17.60 15.95 -4.25
C LEU A 265 -18.04 14.48 -4.35
N GLU A 266 -19.31 14.22 -4.66
CA GLU A 266 -19.84 12.86 -4.76
C GLU A 266 -19.11 12.08 -5.87
N GLY A 267 -18.52 10.94 -5.49
CA GLY A 267 -17.70 10.11 -6.39
C GLY A 267 -16.21 10.44 -6.39
N GLU A 268 -15.79 11.53 -5.77
CA GLU A 268 -14.38 11.78 -5.45
C GLU A 268 -13.97 10.99 -4.19
N GLN A 269 -12.69 10.65 -4.10
CA GLN A 269 -12.17 9.72 -3.11
C GLN A 269 -10.82 10.21 -2.60
N ASP A 270 -10.62 10.14 -1.28
CA ASP A 270 -9.41 10.59 -0.59
C ASP A 270 -8.95 12.00 -0.98
N ILE A 271 -9.89 12.94 -0.99
CA ILE A 271 -9.64 14.35 -1.26
C ILE A 271 -9.72 15.20 0.01
N TYR A 272 -8.88 16.22 0.04
CA TYR A 272 -8.72 17.16 1.15
C TYR A 272 -9.07 18.55 0.66
N ILE A 273 -10.04 19.16 1.34
CA ILE A 273 -10.40 20.55 1.14
C ILE A 273 -9.91 21.31 2.35
N VAL A 274 -9.15 22.38 2.14
CA VAL A 274 -8.55 23.15 3.21
C VAL A 274 -8.70 24.63 2.93
N ASP A 275 -8.99 25.41 3.97
CA ASP A 275 -8.94 26.87 3.89
C ASP A 275 -7.56 27.35 3.42
N GLN A 276 -7.50 28.46 2.70
CA GLN A 276 -6.24 29.05 2.22
C GLN A 276 -5.20 29.30 3.34
N ASN A 277 -5.65 29.57 4.57
CA ASN A 277 -4.80 29.78 5.75
C ASN A 277 -4.71 28.55 6.66
N PHE A 278 -5.28 27.41 6.23
CA PHE A 278 -5.32 26.16 6.97
C PHE A 278 -6.05 26.29 8.31
N GLU A 279 -7.05 27.17 8.42
CA GLU A 279 -7.87 27.32 9.63
C GLU A 279 -8.86 26.17 9.82
N TRP A 280 -9.27 25.51 8.74
CA TRP A 280 -10.07 24.30 8.78
C TRP A 280 -9.77 23.40 7.59
N THR A 281 -10.10 22.12 7.74
CA THR A 281 -10.05 21.12 6.68
C THR A 281 -11.31 20.25 6.72
N PHE A 282 -11.78 19.89 5.52
CA PHE A 282 -12.79 18.88 5.29
C PHE A 282 -12.19 17.77 4.44
N VAL A 283 -12.42 16.53 4.82
CA VAL A 283 -11.81 15.36 4.15
C VAL A 283 -12.90 14.40 3.72
N MET A 284 -12.90 14.06 2.44
CA MET A 284 -13.77 13.04 1.85
C MET A 284 -12.93 11.80 1.58
N THR A 285 -13.25 10.69 2.25
CA THR A 285 -12.53 9.42 2.13
C THR A 285 -13.09 8.56 1.01
N HIS A 286 -12.28 7.65 0.46
CA HIS A 286 -12.77 6.64 -0.48
C HIS A 286 -13.89 5.79 0.14
N GLU A 287 -13.66 5.29 1.35
CA GLU A 287 -14.61 4.46 2.06
C GLU A 287 -15.63 5.31 2.80
N SER A 288 -16.91 5.14 2.48
CA SER A 288 -18.02 5.90 3.09
C SER A 288 -18.16 5.68 4.60
N TYR A 289 -17.61 4.61 5.16
CA TYR A 289 -17.62 4.34 6.60
C TYR A 289 -16.45 5.01 7.35
N CYS A 290 -15.45 5.49 6.62
CA CYS A 290 -14.23 6.14 7.14
C CYS A 290 -14.30 7.66 7.12
N GLY A 291 -15.47 8.28 6.95
CA GLY A 291 -15.58 9.73 6.84
C GLY A 291 -16.98 10.15 6.38
N PRO A 292 -17.16 11.39 5.92
CA PRO A 292 -16.17 12.47 5.87
C PRO A 292 -15.77 12.99 7.26
N TYR A 293 -14.70 13.79 7.31
CA TYR A 293 -14.21 14.47 8.51
C TYR A 293 -14.17 15.98 8.34
N PHE A 294 -14.35 16.71 9.43
CA PHE A 294 -14.09 18.15 9.49
C PHE A 294 -13.29 18.49 10.73
N CYS A 295 -12.21 19.25 10.57
CA CYS A 295 -11.40 19.73 11.68
C CYS A 295 -11.16 21.23 11.48
N SER A 296 -11.30 22.01 12.55
CA SER A 296 -10.91 23.41 12.57
C SER A 296 -9.85 23.62 13.65
N LYS A 297 -8.93 24.56 13.42
CA LYS A 297 -8.15 25.14 14.51
C LYS A 297 -9.13 25.69 15.55
N ARG A 298 -8.83 25.45 16.81
CA ARG A 298 -9.50 26.14 17.93
C ARG A 298 -8.78 27.45 18.19
#